data_AF-A0A1Y4R9F1-F1
#
_entry.id   AF-A0A1Y4R9F1-F1
#
_cell.length_a   1.000
_cell.length_b   1.000
_cell.length_c   1.000
_cell.angle_alpha   90.00
_cell.angle_beta   90.00
_cell.angle_gamma   90.00
#
_symmetry.space_group_name_H-M   'P 1'
#
loop_
_entity.id
_entity.type
_entity.pdbx_description
1 polymer ?
#
loop_
_entity_poly.entity_id
_entity_poly.type
_entity_poly.pdbx_seq_one_letter_code
_entity_poly.pdbx_strand_id
1 'polypeptide(L)'
;MRVFFIRRRNIMLDKFDEKCQKAIVTAESICFDKGHERVDTCHLLLALLQMDVLLTKELKKYGVDYTSFAKRVEYFFPKKEVQPFYLEYGDVFKKILNNALENKKKAKVNIDELCVALLESESVSVEILKEEGVDIDEVVDKLREKESSLKVIKGCESFTEIIKPAKTKTILGRDEEVKQMIIGLSCKDKANIALLGKAGVGKSAVVEELARLIRYNPPQKLKGYQIVNLDVTATVAGTKYRGEFEEKIQRFLKAVKGKKLIVFIDEAHSLTQAGSSEGSTSLSEILKPILTQGKHKFIIATTEWE
;
A
#
# COMPACT_ATOMS: atom_id res chain seq x y z
N MET A 1 2.33 -3.94 40.48
CA MET A 1 1.23 -4.74 39.89
C MET A 1 0.19 -3.75 39.38
N ARG A 2 0.10 -3.52 38.07
CA ARG A 2 -0.77 -2.49 37.47
C ARG A 2 -2.09 -3.15 37.05
N VAL A 3 -3.21 -2.74 37.66
CA VAL A 3 -4.55 -3.18 37.28
C VAL A 3 -5.23 -2.02 36.57
N PHE A 4 -5.35 -2.12 35.24
CA PHE A 4 -6.12 -1.19 34.41
C PHE A 4 -7.58 -1.66 34.39
N PHE A 5 -8.49 -0.87 34.95
CA PHE A 5 -9.93 -1.07 34.73
C PHE A 5 -10.33 -0.44 33.38
N ILE A 6 -10.23 -1.21 32.30
CA ILE A 6 -10.76 -0.83 30.98
C ILE A 6 -12.20 -1.37 30.89
N ARG A 7 -13.20 -0.53 31.15
CA ARG A 7 -14.60 -0.89 30.89
C ARG A 7 -15.19 0.09 29.89
N ARG A 8 -15.47 -0.43 28.66
CA ARG A 8 -16.08 0.19 27.46
C ARG A 8 -15.20 0.86 26.38
N ARG A 9 -13.87 0.65 26.31
CA ARG A 9 -13.04 1.22 25.22
C ARG A 9 -12.89 0.37 23.94
N ASN A 10 -13.23 -0.93 23.93
CA ASN A 10 -12.81 -1.83 22.84
C ASN A 10 -13.61 -1.71 21.51
N ILE A 11 -14.90 -1.37 21.52
CA ILE A 11 -15.75 -1.48 20.31
C ILE A 11 -15.34 -0.51 19.19
N MET A 12 -14.76 0.66 19.55
CA MET A 12 -14.34 1.65 18.57
C MET A 12 -13.00 1.29 17.91
N LEU A 13 -12.05 0.76 18.68
CA LEU A 13 -10.70 0.43 18.19
C LEU A 13 -10.71 -0.74 17.21
N ASP A 14 -11.68 -1.66 17.31
CA ASP A 14 -11.81 -2.81 16.39
C ASP A 14 -12.00 -2.40 14.93
N LYS A 15 -12.50 -1.18 14.69
CA LYS A 15 -12.68 -0.58 13.36
C LYS A 15 -11.39 -0.02 12.76
N PHE A 16 -10.30 -0.01 13.52
CA PHE A 16 -8.99 0.47 13.10
C PHE A 16 -8.01 -0.71 12.96
N ASP A 17 -7.03 -0.59 12.05
CA ASP A 17 -5.97 -1.58 11.93
C ASP A 17 -5.01 -1.57 13.14
N GLU A 18 -4.16 -2.59 13.25
CA GLU A 18 -3.22 -2.72 14.38
C GLU A 18 -2.28 -1.52 14.53
N LYS A 19 -1.91 -0.85 13.43
CA LYS A 19 -1.02 0.31 13.47
C LYS A 19 -1.76 1.54 14.00
N CYS A 20 -2.98 1.78 13.56
CA CYS A 20 -3.86 2.82 14.09
C CYS A 20 -4.13 2.61 15.58
N GLN A 21 -4.49 1.38 15.98
CA GLN A 21 -4.71 1.05 17.38
C GLN A 21 -3.47 1.34 18.21
N LYS A 22 -2.28 0.94 17.73
CA LYS A 22 -1.01 1.26 18.38
C LYS A 22 -0.77 2.77 18.48
N ALA A 23 -1.03 3.54 17.43
CA ALA A 23 -0.88 5.00 17.44
C ALA A 23 -1.81 5.65 18.48
N ILE A 24 -3.08 5.24 18.53
CA ILE A 24 -4.07 5.77 19.48
C ILE A 24 -3.67 5.44 20.93
N VAL A 25 -3.31 4.18 21.21
CA VAL A 25 -2.86 3.77 22.55
C VAL A 25 -1.57 4.49 22.96
N THR A 26 -0.65 4.73 22.01
CA THR A 26 0.57 5.49 22.28
C THR A 26 0.26 6.95 22.57
N ALA A 27 -0.71 7.55 21.87
CA ALA A 27 -1.18 8.90 22.16
C ALA A 27 -1.82 9.01 23.55
N GLU A 28 -2.58 8.00 23.99
CA GLU A 28 -3.08 7.91 25.37
C GLU A 28 -1.94 7.87 26.38
N SER A 29 -0.89 7.07 26.12
CA SER A 29 0.29 6.99 26.98
C SER A 29 1.03 8.33 27.06
N ILE A 30 1.24 9.00 25.94
CA ILE A 30 1.93 10.31 25.92
C ILE A 30 1.11 11.36 26.67
N CYS A 31 -0.20 11.36 26.51
CA CYS A 31 -1.12 12.26 27.22
C CYS A 31 -1.02 12.03 28.73
N PHE A 32 -1.07 10.77 29.17
CA PHE A 32 -0.85 10.39 30.56
C PHE A 32 0.53 10.87 31.02
N ASP A 33 1.62 10.46 30.39
CA ASP A 33 2.98 10.79 30.84
C ASP A 33 3.26 12.31 30.93
N LYS A 34 2.53 13.13 30.15
CA LYS A 34 2.56 14.60 30.21
C LYS A 34 1.64 15.22 31.28
N GLY A 35 0.81 14.43 31.95
CA GLY A 35 -0.14 14.88 32.96
C GLY A 35 -1.36 15.59 32.35
N HIS A 36 -1.64 15.34 31.07
CA HIS A 36 -2.76 15.97 30.38
C HIS A 36 -4.05 15.16 30.60
N GLU A 37 -5.16 15.83 30.88
CA GLU A 37 -6.45 15.16 31.19
C GLU A 37 -7.19 14.68 29.93
N ARG A 38 -6.90 15.30 28.78
CA ARG A 38 -7.56 15.05 27.50
C ARG A 38 -6.55 14.68 26.42
N VAL A 39 -6.75 13.51 25.82
CA VAL A 39 -6.02 13.07 24.62
C VAL A 39 -6.49 13.91 23.45
N ASP A 40 -5.54 14.47 22.73
CA ASP A 40 -5.76 15.47 21.68
C ASP A 40 -4.83 15.23 20.49
N THR A 41 -5.02 16.00 19.42
CA THR A 41 -4.29 15.92 18.16
C THR A 41 -2.76 15.94 18.34
N CYS A 42 -2.24 16.76 19.26
CA CYS A 42 -0.80 16.85 19.51
C CYS A 42 -0.22 15.52 19.99
N HIS A 43 -0.96 14.81 20.85
CA HIS A 43 -0.57 13.49 21.34
C HIS A 43 -0.60 12.45 20.22
N LEU A 44 -1.59 12.54 19.34
CA LEU A 44 -1.68 11.67 18.16
C LEU A 44 -0.50 11.89 17.23
N LEU A 45 -0.18 13.14 16.91
CA LEU A 45 0.92 13.44 16.02
C LEU A 45 2.26 13.02 16.63
N LEU A 46 2.47 13.26 17.93
CA LEU A 46 3.66 12.77 18.64
C LEU A 46 3.77 11.24 18.57
N ALA A 47 2.67 10.50 18.76
CA ALA A 47 2.65 9.05 18.62
C ALA A 47 2.99 8.61 17.19
N LEU A 48 2.41 9.26 16.17
CA LEU A 48 2.68 8.96 14.76
C LEU A 48 4.14 9.24 14.38
N LEU A 49 4.74 10.32 14.89
CA LEU A 49 6.14 10.68 14.65
C LEU A 49 7.13 9.68 15.25
N GLN A 50 6.73 8.87 16.24
CA GLN A 50 7.52 7.75 16.77
C GLN A 50 7.45 6.48 15.91
N MET A 51 6.54 6.44 14.92
CA MET A 51 6.32 5.29 14.05
C MET A 51 6.99 5.46 12.69
N ASP A 52 7.39 4.33 12.07
CA ASP A 52 7.85 4.30 10.68
C ASP A 52 6.65 4.31 9.72
N VAL A 53 6.04 5.47 9.55
CA VAL A 53 4.90 5.74 8.65
C VAL A 53 5.25 6.77 7.58
N LEU A 54 4.43 6.87 6.53
CA LEU A 54 4.70 7.80 5.42
C LEU A 54 4.65 9.26 5.90
N LEU A 55 3.69 9.60 6.77
CA LEU A 55 3.58 10.94 7.36
C LEU A 55 4.91 11.41 7.95
N THR A 56 5.56 10.59 8.80
CA THR A 56 6.85 10.92 9.42
C THR A 56 7.94 11.18 8.39
N LYS A 57 7.95 10.45 7.26
CA LYS A 57 8.93 10.64 6.19
C LYS A 57 8.70 11.93 5.41
N GLU A 58 7.44 12.30 5.20
CA GLU A 58 7.09 13.54 4.52
C GLU A 58 7.35 14.76 5.40
N LEU A 59 6.94 14.73 6.67
CA LEU A 59 7.19 15.80 7.64
C LEU A 59 8.69 16.05 7.88
N LYS A 60 9.53 15.00 7.83
CA LYS A 60 10.98 15.14 7.96
C LYS A 60 11.61 15.99 6.86
N LYS A 61 10.99 16.10 5.67
CA LYS A 61 11.47 16.97 4.57
C LYS A 61 11.36 18.45 4.94
N TYR A 62 10.43 18.78 5.82
CA TYR A 62 10.20 20.11 6.38
C TYR A 62 10.97 20.34 7.68
N GLY A 63 11.85 19.41 8.10
CA GLY A 63 12.56 19.50 9.38
C GLY A 63 11.70 19.19 10.61
N VAL A 64 10.48 18.70 10.41
CA VAL A 64 9.59 18.29 11.50
C VAL A 64 9.85 16.83 11.86
N ASP A 65 10.31 16.61 13.09
CA ASP A 65 10.47 15.29 13.69
C ASP A 65 9.86 15.27 15.10
N TYR A 66 9.92 14.11 15.77
CA TYR A 66 9.39 13.98 17.12
C TYR A 66 9.97 15.02 18.08
N THR A 67 11.28 15.27 18.01
CA THR A 67 11.99 16.13 18.96
C THR A 67 11.65 17.60 18.71
N SER A 68 11.60 18.06 17.47
CA SER A 68 11.22 19.44 17.14
C SER A 68 9.75 19.70 17.48
N PHE A 69 8.85 18.78 17.07
CA PHE A 69 7.43 18.92 17.36
C PHE A 69 7.12 18.84 18.87
N ALA A 70 7.76 17.93 19.61
CA ALA A 70 7.58 17.82 21.06
C ALA A 70 7.94 19.10 21.81
N LYS A 71 8.96 19.84 21.36
CA LYS A 71 9.33 21.14 21.95
C LYS A 71 8.23 22.18 21.73
N ARG A 72 7.63 22.22 20.53
CA ARG A 72 6.50 23.13 20.24
C ARG A 72 5.28 22.76 21.11
N VAL A 73 4.96 21.47 21.21
CA VAL A 73 3.86 21.00 22.07
C VAL A 73 4.10 21.36 23.52
N GLU A 74 5.31 21.17 24.04
CA GLU A 74 5.65 21.53 25.44
C GLU A 74 5.53 23.03 25.71
N TYR A 75 5.83 23.87 24.72
CA TYR A 75 5.69 25.32 24.83
C TYR A 75 4.22 25.74 24.98
N PHE A 76 3.31 25.16 24.19
CA PHE A 76 1.87 25.47 24.25
C PHE A 76 1.12 24.70 25.35
N PHE A 77 1.57 23.49 25.64
CA PHE A 77 0.97 22.56 26.62
C PHE A 77 2.08 21.98 27.51
N PRO A 78 2.50 22.75 28.54
CA PRO A 78 3.54 22.31 29.46
C PRO A 78 3.12 21.06 30.23
N LYS A 79 4.09 20.18 30.47
CA LYS A 79 3.90 18.98 31.29
C LYS A 79 3.42 19.37 32.69
N LYS A 80 2.39 18.66 33.17
CA LYS A 80 1.92 18.74 34.56
C LYS A 80 2.60 17.68 35.42
N GLU A 81 2.86 18.00 36.68
CA GLU A 81 3.46 17.05 37.64
C GLU A 81 2.47 15.96 38.08
N VAL A 82 1.18 16.29 38.10
CA VAL A 82 0.12 15.40 38.55
C VAL A 82 -0.46 14.63 37.36
N GLN A 83 -0.54 13.32 37.54
CA GLN A 83 -1.13 12.39 36.58
C GLN A 83 -2.65 12.40 36.68
N PRO A 84 -3.39 12.37 35.56
CA PRO A 84 -4.84 12.39 35.59
C PRO A 84 -5.39 11.06 36.14
N PHE A 85 -6.47 11.15 36.92
CA PHE A 85 -7.16 9.95 37.45
C PHE A 85 -7.84 9.13 36.33
N TYR A 86 -8.33 9.81 35.30
CA TYR A 86 -8.87 9.20 34.08
C TYR A 86 -8.54 10.08 32.86
N LEU A 87 -8.49 9.45 31.69
CA LEU A 87 -8.26 10.13 30.42
C LEU A 87 -9.55 10.23 29.61
N GLU A 88 -9.83 11.42 29.10
CA GLU A 88 -10.88 11.63 28.10
C GLU A 88 -10.29 11.89 26.71
N TYR A 89 -11.09 11.71 25.67
CA TYR A 89 -10.74 12.18 24.33
C TYR A 89 -11.29 13.60 24.14
N GLY A 90 -10.44 14.50 23.66
CA GLY A 90 -10.85 15.82 23.21
C GLY A 90 -11.79 15.74 22.01
N ASP A 91 -12.61 16.77 21.80
CA ASP A 91 -13.67 16.73 20.80
C ASP A 91 -13.13 16.70 19.37
N VAL A 92 -12.03 17.41 19.10
CA VAL A 92 -11.34 17.37 17.80
C VAL A 92 -10.76 15.97 17.55
N PHE A 93 -10.16 15.35 18.57
CA PHE A 93 -9.66 13.99 18.47
C PHE A 93 -10.79 12.98 18.17
N LYS A 94 -11.94 13.08 18.85
CA LYS A 94 -13.13 12.27 18.54
C LYS A 94 -13.61 12.49 17.10
N LYS A 95 -13.64 13.74 16.63
CA LYS A 95 -14.01 14.08 15.24
C LYS A 95 -13.06 13.44 14.24
N ILE A 96 -11.74 13.48 14.47
CA ILE A 96 -10.75 12.81 13.60
C ILE A 96 -11.02 11.31 13.52
N LEU A 97 -11.25 10.65 14.65
CA LEU A 97 -11.57 9.22 14.66
C LEU A 97 -12.84 8.92 13.87
N ASN A 98 -13.88 9.75 14.00
CA ASN A 98 -15.13 9.59 13.26
C ASN A 98 -14.94 9.86 11.75
N ASN A 99 -14.25 10.94 11.37
CA ASN A 99 -13.97 11.28 9.98
C ASN A 99 -13.15 10.18 9.29
N ALA A 100 -12.18 9.60 9.99
CA ALA A 100 -11.43 8.46 9.48
C ALA A 100 -12.33 7.23 9.21
N LEU A 101 -13.43 7.09 9.95
CA LEU A 101 -14.43 6.01 9.77
C LEU A 101 -15.47 6.30 8.67
N GLU A 102 -15.65 7.55 8.25
CA GLU A 102 -16.65 7.92 7.23
C GLU A 102 -16.31 7.42 5.82
N ASN A 103 -15.04 7.07 5.56
CA ASN A 103 -14.60 6.37 4.35
C ASN A 103 -14.99 4.86 4.38
N LYS A 104 -16.29 4.57 4.39
CA LYS A 104 -16.92 3.23 4.56
C LYS A 104 -16.69 2.20 3.43
N LYS A 105 -15.65 2.32 2.61
CA LYS A 105 -15.34 1.31 1.56
C LYS A 105 -14.53 0.12 2.09
N LYS A 106 -13.91 0.22 3.27
CA LYS A 106 -13.01 -0.80 3.82
C LYS A 106 -13.51 -1.33 5.16
N ALA A 107 -13.12 -2.57 5.47
CA ALA A 107 -13.49 -3.24 6.73
C ALA A 107 -12.85 -2.59 7.97
N LYS A 108 -11.67 -1.97 7.82
CA LYS A 108 -10.95 -1.25 8.88
C LYS A 108 -10.23 -0.03 8.33
N VAL A 109 -10.12 1.00 9.14
CA VAL A 109 -9.36 2.23 8.88
C VAL A 109 -7.87 1.94 8.98
N ASN A 110 -7.12 2.31 7.95
CA ASN A 110 -5.67 2.17 7.91
C ASN A 110 -4.94 3.41 8.42
N ILE A 111 -3.64 3.27 8.71
CA ILE A 111 -2.83 4.34 9.29
C ILE A 111 -2.74 5.60 8.43
N ASP A 112 -2.74 5.47 7.10
CA ASP A 112 -2.65 6.61 6.20
C ASP A 112 -4.00 7.39 6.19
N GLU A 113 -5.15 6.70 6.26
CA GLU A 113 -6.48 7.31 6.42
C GLU A 113 -6.60 8.09 7.74
N LEU A 114 -6.06 7.54 8.83
CA LEU A 114 -6.00 8.24 10.12
C LEU A 114 -5.09 9.48 10.07
N CYS A 115 -3.95 9.40 9.37
CA CYS A 115 -3.06 10.54 9.17
C CYS A 115 -3.73 11.65 8.34
N VAL A 116 -4.44 11.28 7.27
CA VAL A 116 -5.20 12.23 6.45
C VAL A 116 -6.28 12.91 7.27
N ALA A 117 -7.08 12.15 8.03
CA ALA A 117 -8.12 12.73 8.89
C ALA A 117 -7.56 13.70 9.95
N LEU A 118 -6.35 13.43 10.48
CA LEU A 118 -5.65 14.35 11.37
C LEU A 118 -5.22 15.63 10.63
N LEU A 119 -4.61 15.52 9.46
CA LEU A 119 -4.09 16.67 8.70
C LEU A 119 -5.21 17.57 8.13
N GLU A 120 -6.35 16.99 7.78
CA GLU A 120 -7.53 17.73 7.29
C GLU A 120 -8.37 18.33 8.43
N SER A 121 -8.03 18.05 9.68
CA SER A 121 -8.73 18.63 10.82
C SER A 121 -8.26 20.06 11.11
N GLU A 122 -9.20 20.93 11.46
CA GLU A 122 -8.90 22.21 12.10
C GLU A 122 -8.42 21.95 13.53
N SER A 123 -7.10 21.84 13.71
CA SER A 123 -6.49 21.48 14.99
C SER A 123 -5.17 22.17 15.25
N VAL A 124 -4.82 22.29 16.53
CA VAL A 124 -3.56 22.88 16.98
C VAL A 124 -2.34 22.18 16.40
N SER A 125 -2.43 20.86 16.17
CA SER A 125 -1.33 20.13 15.50
C SER A 125 -1.11 20.64 14.08
N VAL A 126 -2.18 20.86 13.32
CA VAL A 126 -2.09 21.35 11.94
C VAL A 126 -1.63 22.81 11.91
N GLU A 127 -2.06 23.63 12.86
CA GLU A 127 -1.56 25.00 13.01
C GLU A 127 -0.05 25.03 13.26
N ILE A 128 0.45 24.24 14.22
CA ILE A 128 1.89 24.14 14.49
C ILE A 128 2.65 23.67 13.23
N LEU A 129 2.13 22.68 12.50
CA LEU A 129 2.77 22.23 11.25
C LEU A 129 2.83 23.35 10.19
N LYS A 130 1.76 24.14 10.05
CA LYS A 130 1.73 25.29 9.12
C LYS A 130 2.72 26.37 9.52
N GLU A 131 2.87 26.66 10.81
CA GLU A 131 3.88 27.59 11.32
C GLU A 131 5.32 27.13 11.04
N GLU A 132 5.57 25.82 11.05
CA GLU A 132 6.85 25.22 10.65
C GLU A 132 7.04 25.16 9.12
N GLY A 133 6.11 25.74 8.34
CA GLY A 133 6.21 25.82 6.88
C GLY A 133 5.83 24.54 6.13
N VAL A 134 5.13 23.61 6.80
CA VAL A 134 4.64 22.38 6.14
C VAL A 134 3.49 22.70 5.20
N ASP A 135 3.62 22.32 3.93
CA ASP A 135 2.50 22.29 2.99
C ASP A 135 1.62 21.07 3.30
N ILE A 136 0.50 21.32 3.98
CA ILE A 136 -0.42 20.27 4.42
C ILE A 136 -1.07 19.57 3.23
N ASP A 137 -1.44 20.33 2.19
CA ASP A 137 -2.13 19.79 1.02
C ASP A 137 -1.21 18.84 0.24
N GLU A 138 0.06 19.22 0.06
CA GLU A 138 1.06 18.37 -0.58
C GLU A 138 1.29 17.05 0.20
N VAL A 139 1.33 17.12 1.53
CA VAL A 139 1.52 15.92 2.38
C VAL A 139 0.29 15.02 2.33
N VAL A 140 -0.92 15.59 2.39
CA VAL A 140 -2.18 14.85 2.26
C VAL A 140 -2.27 14.15 0.90
N ASP A 141 -1.90 14.84 -0.18
CA ASP A 141 -1.89 14.26 -1.52
C ASP A 141 -0.96 13.06 -1.61
N LYS A 142 0.25 13.14 -1.06
CA LYS A 142 1.19 12.00 -1.03
C LYS A 142 0.68 10.81 -0.20
N LEU A 143 0.01 11.07 0.93
CA LEU A 143 -0.63 10.03 1.73
C LEU A 143 -1.74 9.32 0.95
N ARG A 144 -2.53 10.09 0.19
CA ARG A 144 -3.57 9.58 -0.73
C ARG A 144 -2.97 8.90 -1.95
N GLU A 145 -1.80 9.32 -2.43
CA GLU A 145 -1.10 8.70 -3.55
C GLU A 145 -0.53 7.32 -3.20
N LYS A 146 -0.09 7.12 -1.95
CA LYS A 146 0.27 5.77 -1.49
C LYS A 146 -0.92 4.82 -1.55
N GLU A 147 -2.15 5.32 -1.31
CA GLU A 147 -3.38 4.60 -1.63
C GLU A 147 -3.67 4.51 -3.13
N SER A 148 -3.27 5.50 -3.93
CA SER A 148 -3.39 5.47 -5.39
C SER A 148 -2.39 4.54 -6.08
N SER A 149 -1.33 4.09 -5.37
CA SER A 149 -0.58 2.86 -5.71
C SER A 149 -1.44 1.59 -5.68
N LEU A 150 -2.71 1.69 -5.26
CA LEU A 150 -3.75 0.67 -5.44
C LEU A 150 -4.81 1.05 -6.51
N LYS A 151 -4.85 2.31 -6.97
CA LYS A 151 -5.65 2.80 -8.11
C LYS A 151 -4.87 2.81 -9.44
N VAL A 152 -3.74 2.09 -9.52
CA VAL A 152 -2.62 2.39 -10.46
C VAL A 152 -2.97 2.26 -11.93
N ILE A 153 -4.10 1.64 -12.28
CA ILE A 153 -4.50 1.48 -13.66
C ILE A 153 -5.95 1.94 -13.85
N LYS A 154 -6.19 3.21 -13.54
CA LYS A 154 -7.45 3.90 -13.82
C LYS A 154 -7.90 3.59 -15.26
N GLY A 155 -9.05 2.92 -15.40
CA GLY A 155 -9.60 2.47 -16.69
C GLY A 155 -9.21 1.05 -17.14
N CYS A 156 -8.48 0.28 -16.33
CA CYS A 156 -8.14 -1.13 -16.58
C CYS A 156 -8.45 -2.04 -15.37
N GLU A 157 -9.17 -1.52 -14.37
CA GLU A 157 -9.52 -2.20 -13.12
C GLU A 157 -10.30 -3.49 -13.36
N SER A 158 -11.05 -3.58 -14.46
CA SER A 158 -11.83 -4.76 -14.81
C SER A 158 -11.00 -5.97 -15.23
N PHE A 159 -9.71 -5.80 -15.54
CA PHE A 159 -8.84 -6.87 -16.01
C PHE A 159 -7.44 -6.84 -15.38
N THR A 160 -7.26 -6.08 -14.31
CA THR A 160 -5.98 -5.98 -13.61
C THR A 160 -6.16 -5.98 -12.11
N GLU A 161 -5.29 -6.69 -11.40
CA GLU A 161 -5.34 -6.76 -9.95
C GLU A 161 -3.93 -6.72 -9.37
N ILE A 162 -3.70 -5.88 -8.35
CA ILE A 162 -2.44 -5.89 -7.62
C ILE A 162 -2.44 -7.08 -6.67
N ILE A 163 -1.40 -7.91 -6.77
CA ILE A 163 -1.21 -9.05 -5.86
C ILE A 163 -0.90 -8.51 -4.45
N LYS A 164 -1.79 -8.80 -3.50
CA LYS A 164 -1.68 -8.37 -2.10
C LYS A 164 -1.31 -9.57 -1.21
N PRO A 165 0.00 -9.83 -1.00
CA PRO A 165 0.42 -10.95 -0.18
C PRO A 165 0.10 -10.70 1.30
N ALA A 166 -0.42 -11.74 1.96
CA ALA A 166 -0.55 -11.75 3.41
C ALA A 166 0.84 -11.81 4.06
N LYS A 167 1.03 -11.09 5.17
CA LYS A 167 2.33 -10.98 5.86
C LYS A 167 2.82 -12.32 6.40
N THR A 168 1.90 -13.16 6.86
CA THR A 168 2.16 -14.44 7.53
C THR A 168 2.02 -15.65 6.62
N LYS A 169 1.73 -15.47 5.33
CA LYS A 169 1.68 -16.59 4.38
C LYS A 169 3.11 -17.08 4.15
N THR A 170 3.38 -18.32 4.53
CA THR A 170 4.67 -18.98 4.30
C THR A 170 4.49 -19.99 3.19
N ILE A 171 5.23 -19.81 2.10
CA ILE A 171 5.26 -20.77 0.99
C ILE A 171 6.56 -21.56 1.14
N LEU A 172 6.43 -22.85 1.44
CA LEU A 172 7.57 -23.73 1.71
C LEU A 172 8.15 -24.31 0.41
N GLY A 173 9.49 -24.39 0.34
CA GLY A 173 10.19 -25.14 -0.70
C GLY A 173 10.24 -24.45 -2.07
N ARG A 174 10.06 -23.13 -2.13
CA ARG A 174 10.14 -22.32 -3.38
C ARG A 174 11.23 -21.24 -3.35
N ASP A 175 12.16 -21.35 -2.41
CA ASP A 175 13.17 -20.32 -2.15
C ASP A 175 14.14 -20.13 -3.33
N GLU A 176 14.49 -21.21 -4.01
CA GLU A 176 15.40 -21.16 -5.16
C GLU A 176 14.75 -20.46 -6.35
N GLU A 177 13.51 -20.81 -6.69
CA GLU A 177 12.78 -20.19 -7.78
C GLU A 177 12.60 -18.70 -7.52
N VAL A 178 12.18 -18.31 -6.31
CA VAL A 178 12.03 -16.90 -5.93
C VAL A 178 13.35 -16.15 -6.01
N LYS A 179 14.47 -16.77 -5.58
CA LYS A 179 15.80 -16.17 -5.69
C LYS A 179 16.21 -15.95 -7.15
N GLN A 180 15.96 -16.91 -8.04
CA GLN A 180 16.21 -16.76 -9.49
C GLN A 180 15.37 -15.62 -10.08
N MET A 181 14.10 -15.52 -9.71
CA MET A 181 13.23 -14.42 -10.14
C MET A 181 13.77 -13.05 -9.70
N ILE A 182 14.23 -12.93 -8.45
CA ILE A 182 14.81 -11.68 -7.94
C ILE A 182 16.04 -11.28 -8.76
N ILE A 183 16.92 -12.24 -9.09
CA ILE A 183 18.12 -11.99 -9.89
C ILE A 183 17.72 -11.49 -11.29
N GLY A 184 16.83 -12.20 -11.99
CA GLY A 184 16.39 -11.80 -13.33
C GLY A 184 15.66 -10.46 -13.36
N LEU A 185 14.80 -10.20 -12.37
CA LEU A 185 14.07 -8.93 -12.27
C LEU A 185 14.96 -7.76 -11.84
N SER A 186 16.14 -8.02 -11.28
CA SER A 186 17.14 -7.01 -10.89
C SER A 186 17.95 -6.46 -12.07
N CYS A 187 17.79 -7.02 -13.28
CA CYS A 187 18.34 -6.47 -14.51
C CYS A 187 17.67 -5.12 -14.86
N LYS A 188 18.45 -4.18 -15.41
CA LYS A 188 17.91 -2.87 -15.84
C LYS A 188 17.01 -3.03 -17.07
N ASP A 189 17.44 -3.83 -18.04
CA ASP A 189 16.76 -4.04 -19.31
C ASP A 189 16.36 -5.50 -19.49
N LYS A 190 15.30 -5.75 -20.28
CA LYS A 190 14.81 -7.09 -20.67
C LYS A 190 14.58 -8.03 -19.48
N ALA A 191 14.11 -7.49 -18.36
CA ALA A 191 13.80 -8.23 -17.15
C ALA A 191 12.45 -8.95 -17.30
N ASN A 192 12.44 -10.01 -18.10
CA ASN A 192 11.29 -10.87 -18.35
C ASN A 192 11.59 -12.26 -17.79
N ILE A 193 10.71 -12.79 -16.94
CA ILE A 193 10.81 -14.12 -16.34
C ILE A 193 9.72 -15.01 -16.92
N ALA A 194 10.06 -16.24 -17.29
CA ALA A 194 9.11 -17.27 -17.66
C ALA A 194 9.10 -18.37 -16.58
N LEU A 195 7.91 -18.71 -16.07
CA LEU A 195 7.67 -19.81 -15.14
C LEU A 195 7.06 -20.99 -15.90
N LEU A 196 7.83 -22.06 -16.03
CA LEU A 196 7.47 -23.30 -16.73
C LEU A 196 7.14 -24.42 -15.73
N GLY A 197 6.30 -25.37 -16.15
CA GLY A 197 5.98 -26.57 -15.35
C GLY A 197 4.56 -27.09 -15.59
N LYS A 198 4.18 -28.17 -14.91
CA LYS A 198 2.83 -28.76 -15.04
C LYS A 198 1.74 -27.87 -14.44
N ALA A 199 0.48 -28.08 -14.84
CA ALA A 199 -0.65 -27.43 -14.19
C ALA A 199 -0.73 -27.85 -12.71
N GLY A 200 -1.14 -26.93 -11.82
CA GLY A 200 -1.32 -27.24 -10.40
C GLY A 200 -0.04 -27.28 -9.54
N VAL A 201 1.16 -27.10 -10.10
CA VAL A 201 2.41 -27.08 -9.32
C VAL A 201 2.60 -25.84 -8.45
N GLY A 202 1.69 -24.86 -8.52
CA GLY A 202 1.72 -23.67 -7.68
C GLY A 202 2.63 -22.55 -8.21
N LYS A 203 2.69 -22.31 -9.52
CA LYS A 203 3.47 -21.20 -10.10
C LYS A 203 3.02 -19.84 -9.57
N SER A 204 1.71 -19.65 -9.44
CA SER A 204 1.12 -18.43 -8.88
C SER A 204 1.54 -18.26 -7.41
N ALA A 205 1.74 -19.35 -6.66
CA ALA A 205 2.27 -19.29 -5.29
C ALA A 205 3.71 -18.75 -5.27
N VAL A 206 4.58 -19.14 -6.21
CA VAL A 206 5.94 -18.58 -6.33
C VAL A 206 5.89 -17.05 -6.55
N VAL A 207 4.96 -16.58 -7.38
CA VAL A 207 4.76 -15.15 -7.65
C VAL A 207 4.21 -14.41 -6.43
N GLU A 208 3.29 -15.02 -5.67
CA GLU A 208 2.80 -14.46 -4.41
C GLU A 208 3.91 -14.34 -3.36
N GLU A 209 4.80 -15.33 -3.26
CA GLU A 209 5.95 -15.29 -2.36
C GLU A 209 6.91 -14.17 -2.76
N LEU A 210 7.18 -14.02 -4.07
CA LEU A 210 7.95 -12.88 -4.57
C LEU A 210 7.27 -11.55 -4.22
N ALA A 211 5.95 -11.43 -4.38
CA ALA A 211 5.21 -10.23 -3.98
C ALA A 211 5.38 -9.96 -2.48
N ARG A 212 5.34 -11.01 -1.65
CA ARG A 212 5.53 -10.91 -0.18
C ARG A 212 6.92 -10.36 0.14
N LEU A 213 7.96 -10.90 -0.46
CA LEU A 213 9.34 -10.41 -0.28
C LEU A 213 9.49 -8.97 -0.75
N ILE A 214 9.00 -8.61 -1.94
CA ILE A 214 9.06 -7.23 -2.43
C ILE A 214 8.33 -6.26 -1.49
N ARG A 215 7.23 -6.68 -0.86
CA ARG A 215 6.44 -5.83 0.03
C ARG A 215 7.06 -5.67 1.41
N TYR A 216 7.54 -6.76 2.03
CA TYR A 216 7.94 -6.76 3.44
C TYR A 216 9.46 -6.80 3.65
N ASN A 217 10.23 -7.32 2.71
CA ASN A 217 11.69 -7.37 2.76
C ASN A 217 12.32 -7.20 1.35
N PRO A 218 12.12 -6.05 0.69
CA PRO A 218 12.52 -5.89 -0.70
C PRO A 218 14.04 -5.89 -0.89
N PRO A 219 14.55 -6.62 -1.89
CA PRO A 219 15.88 -6.37 -2.45
C PRO A 219 16.01 -4.91 -2.88
N GLN A 220 17.20 -4.32 -2.72
CA GLN A 220 17.43 -2.89 -2.97
C GLN A 220 16.92 -2.43 -4.34
N LYS A 221 17.14 -3.25 -5.39
CA LYS A 221 16.72 -2.96 -6.77
C LYS A 221 15.21 -3.12 -7.02
N LEU A 222 14.52 -3.87 -6.18
CA LEU A 222 13.07 -4.09 -6.27
C LEU A 222 12.29 -3.25 -5.24
N LYS A 223 12.95 -2.31 -4.56
CA LYS A 223 12.33 -1.47 -3.54
C LYS A 223 11.25 -0.56 -4.13
N GLY A 224 10.03 -0.75 -3.64
CA GLY A 224 8.84 -0.03 -4.08
C GLY A 224 8.20 -0.57 -5.36
N TYR A 225 8.66 -1.72 -5.86
CA TYR A 225 7.92 -2.43 -6.91
C TYR A 225 6.65 -3.07 -6.34
N GLN A 226 5.64 -3.25 -7.19
CA GLN A 226 4.46 -4.07 -6.90
C GLN A 226 4.21 -5.01 -8.08
N ILE A 227 3.59 -6.16 -7.82
CA ILE A 227 3.20 -7.10 -8.88
C ILE A 227 1.72 -6.88 -9.21
N VAL A 228 1.44 -6.66 -10.49
CA VAL A 228 0.08 -6.55 -11.03
C VAL A 228 -0.21 -7.77 -11.90
N ASN A 229 -1.25 -8.51 -11.54
CA ASN A 229 -1.81 -9.56 -12.36
C ASN A 229 -2.63 -8.94 -13.50
N LEU A 230 -2.36 -9.39 -14.73
CA LEU A 230 -3.14 -9.07 -15.92
C LEU A 230 -4.01 -10.29 -16.25
N ASP A 231 -5.32 -10.16 -16.03
CA ASP A 231 -6.28 -11.19 -16.43
C ASP A 231 -6.57 -11.06 -17.91
N VAL A 232 -5.97 -11.96 -18.68
CA VAL A 232 -6.09 -11.89 -20.13
C VAL A 232 -7.47 -12.38 -20.60
N THR A 233 -8.15 -13.25 -19.85
CA THR A 233 -9.53 -13.65 -20.19
C THR A 233 -10.49 -12.48 -20.04
N ALA A 234 -10.35 -11.69 -18.97
CA ALA A 234 -11.13 -10.48 -18.74
C ALA A 234 -10.85 -9.38 -19.78
N THR A 235 -9.64 -9.31 -20.35
CA THR A 235 -9.36 -8.36 -21.44
C THR A 235 -10.15 -8.67 -22.72
N VAL A 236 -10.33 -9.97 -23.03
CA VAL A 236 -11.09 -10.46 -24.19
C VAL A 236 -12.60 -10.41 -23.94
N ALA A 237 -13.03 -10.53 -22.69
CA ALA A 237 -14.43 -10.40 -22.31
C ALA A 237 -15.00 -9.02 -22.72
N GLY A 238 -16.13 -9.06 -23.45
CA GLY A 238 -16.86 -7.86 -23.88
C GLY A 238 -16.26 -7.09 -25.05
N THR A 239 -15.23 -7.59 -25.74
CA THR A 239 -14.77 -7.03 -27.02
C THR A 239 -15.41 -7.76 -28.18
N LYS A 240 -16.16 -7.05 -29.04
CA LYS A 240 -16.76 -7.64 -30.25
C LYS A 240 -15.79 -7.64 -31.44
N TYR A 241 -14.76 -6.80 -31.40
CA TYR A 241 -13.84 -6.57 -32.51
C TYR A 241 -12.37 -6.67 -32.08
N ARG A 242 -11.55 -7.25 -32.96
CA ARG A 242 -10.09 -7.44 -32.83
C ARG A 242 -9.33 -6.22 -32.29
N GLY A 243 -9.64 -5.02 -32.79
CA GLY A 243 -8.95 -3.79 -32.42
C GLY A 243 -9.18 -3.34 -30.98
N GLU A 244 -10.34 -3.66 -30.38
CA GLU A 244 -10.68 -3.25 -29.02
C GLU A 244 -9.81 -3.98 -27.98
N PHE A 245 -9.49 -5.25 -28.23
CA PHE A 245 -8.59 -6.03 -27.39
C PHE A 245 -7.17 -5.44 -27.41
N GLU A 246 -6.66 -5.15 -28.61
CA GLU A 246 -5.33 -4.54 -28.75
C GLU A 246 -5.27 -3.16 -28.10
N GLU A 247 -6.29 -2.33 -28.29
CA GLU A 247 -6.39 -1.01 -27.65
C GLU A 247 -6.42 -1.11 -26.12
N LYS A 248 -7.13 -2.08 -25.54
CA LYS A 248 -7.15 -2.31 -24.09
C LYS A 248 -5.75 -2.64 -23.57
N ILE A 249 -5.05 -3.57 -24.23
CA ILE A 249 -3.68 -3.96 -23.86
C ILE A 249 -2.71 -2.78 -24.04
N GLN A 250 -2.79 -2.04 -25.14
CA GLN A 250 -1.96 -0.85 -25.36
C GLN A 250 -2.22 0.24 -24.30
N ARG A 251 -3.49 0.46 -23.92
CA ARG A 251 -3.88 1.40 -22.86
C ARG A 251 -3.29 0.98 -21.51
N PHE A 252 -3.40 -0.30 -21.17
CA PHE A 252 -2.78 -0.87 -19.97
C PHE A 252 -1.26 -0.66 -19.96
N LEU A 253 -0.58 -1.00 -21.06
CA LEU A 253 0.87 -0.87 -21.18
C LEU A 253 1.34 0.58 -21.03
N LYS A 254 0.62 1.53 -21.65
CA LYS A 254 0.86 2.97 -21.45
C LYS A 254 0.68 3.35 -19.99
N ALA A 255 -0.35 2.83 -19.33
CA ALA A 255 -0.63 3.13 -17.92
C ALA A 255 0.41 2.54 -16.95
N VAL A 256 1.07 1.43 -17.28
CA VAL A 256 2.13 0.84 -16.43
C VAL A 256 3.55 1.30 -16.79
N LYS A 257 3.74 1.98 -17.92
CA LYS A 257 5.04 2.46 -18.39
C LYS A 257 5.66 3.45 -17.39
N GLY A 258 6.93 3.24 -17.05
CA GLY A 258 7.69 4.11 -16.13
C GLY A 258 7.30 3.97 -14.65
N LYS A 259 6.30 3.16 -14.33
CA LYS A 259 5.92 2.86 -12.94
C LYS A 259 6.76 1.71 -12.40
N LYS A 260 6.90 1.66 -11.07
CA LYS A 260 7.52 0.52 -10.36
C LYS A 260 6.55 -0.65 -10.28
N LEU A 261 6.18 -1.21 -11.43
CA LEU A 261 5.29 -2.35 -11.55
C LEU A 261 5.98 -3.51 -12.27
N ILE A 262 5.67 -4.72 -11.82
CA ILE A 262 5.99 -5.97 -12.51
C ILE A 262 4.65 -6.56 -12.97
N VAL A 263 4.52 -6.80 -14.27
CA VAL A 263 3.31 -7.38 -14.84
C VAL A 263 3.41 -8.90 -14.77
N PHE A 264 2.46 -9.51 -14.09
CA PHE A 264 2.29 -10.95 -14.05
C PHE A 264 1.16 -11.36 -15.00
N ILE A 265 1.40 -12.38 -15.81
CA ILE A 265 0.42 -13.00 -16.68
C ILE A 265 0.38 -14.48 -16.33
N ASP A 266 -0.73 -14.93 -15.75
CA ASP A 266 -0.97 -16.35 -15.55
C ASP A 266 -1.55 -16.98 -16.83
N GLU A 267 -1.30 -18.27 -17.02
CA GLU A 267 -1.83 -19.06 -18.13
C GLU A 267 -1.73 -18.39 -19.52
N ALA A 268 -0.59 -17.80 -19.85
CA ALA A 268 -0.41 -17.07 -21.11
C ALA A 268 -0.70 -17.92 -22.38
N HIS A 269 -0.66 -19.25 -22.25
CA HIS A 269 -0.98 -20.22 -23.31
C HIS A 269 -2.49 -20.34 -23.60
N SER A 270 -3.36 -20.04 -22.64
CA SER A 270 -4.83 -20.18 -22.79
C SER A 270 -5.37 -19.41 -24.01
N LEU A 271 -4.78 -18.25 -24.30
CA LEU A 271 -5.13 -17.41 -25.45
C LEU A 271 -4.33 -17.66 -26.72
N THR A 272 -3.30 -18.52 -26.65
CA THR A 272 -2.68 -19.04 -27.88
C THR A 272 -3.52 -20.17 -28.48
N GLN A 273 -4.33 -20.88 -27.69
CA GLN A 273 -5.15 -22.02 -28.13
C GLN A 273 -6.61 -21.67 -28.46
N ALA A 274 -7.21 -20.67 -27.80
CA ALA A 274 -8.56 -20.17 -28.15
C ALA A 274 -8.66 -19.56 -29.56
N GLY A 275 -7.54 -19.57 -30.28
CA GLY A 275 -7.31 -18.84 -31.51
C GLY A 275 -7.10 -19.66 -32.78
N SER A 276 -7.22 -20.98 -32.71
CA SER A 276 -7.03 -21.89 -33.84
C SER A 276 -8.16 -21.86 -34.90
N SER A 277 -9.19 -21.05 -34.70
CA SER A 277 -10.14 -20.66 -35.76
C SER A 277 -9.64 -19.40 -36.45
N GLU A 278 -9.42 -19.48 -37.76
CA GLU A 278 -8.93 -18.43 -38.67
C GLU A 278 -9.32 -16.99 -38.25
N GLY A 279 -8.38 -16.24 -37.66
CA GLY A 279 -8.52 -14.80 -37.45
C GLY A 279 -8.40 -14.26 -36.02
N SER A 280 -8.13 -15.10 -35.02
CA SER A 280 -7.84 -14.59 -33.66
C SER A 280 -6.47 -13.89 -33.58
N THR A 281 -6.38 -12.79 -32.83
CA THR A 281 -5.08 -12.17 -32.53
C THR A 281 -4.47 -12.89 -31.34
N SER A 282 -3.30 -13.49 -31.55
CA SER A 282 -2.58 -14.12 -30.46
C SER A 282 -1.99 -13.03 -29.55
N LEU A 283 -2.23 -13.13 -28.24
CA LEU A 283 -1.54 -12.32 -27.23
C LEU A 283 -0.02 -12.28 -27.45
N SER A 284 0.54 -13.38 -27.99
CA SER A 284 1.96 -13.50 -28.30
C SER A 284 2.45 -12.49 -29.36
N GLU A 285 1.62 -12.15 -30.36
CA GLU A 285 1.97 -11.17 -31.40
C GLU A 285 2.04 -9.75 -30.85
N ILE A 286 1.11 -9.42 -29.94
CA ILE A 286 1.09 -8.12 -29.27
C ILE A 286 2.27 -8.02 -28.29
N LEU A 287 2.55 -9.06 -27.51
CA LEU A 287 3.56 -9.03 -26.45
C LEU A 287 5.01 -9.13 -26.95
N LYS A 288 5.30 -9.86 -28.03
CA LYS A 288 6.66 -10.02 -28.59
C LYS A 288 7.43 -8.69 -28.76
N PRO A 289 6.89 -7.66 -29.44
CA PRO A 289 7.60 -6.39 -29.59
C PRO A 289 7.82 -5.68 -28.24
N ILE A 290 6.88 -5.79 -27.31
CA ILE A 290 6.94 -5.12 -26.01
C ILE A 290 8.02 -5.76 -25.12
N LEU A 291 8.06 -7.10 -25.08
CA LEU A 291 9.06 -7.86 -24.34
C LEU A 291 10.48 -7.56 -24.83
N THR A 292 10.64 -7.36 -26.14
CA THR A 292 11.94 -7.05 -26.77
C THR A 292 12.43 -5.64 -26.45
N GLN A 293 11.53 -4.67 -26.31
CA GLN A 293 11.86 -3.28 -25.98
C GLN A 293 12.41 -3.09 -24.56
N GLY A 294 12.16 -4.03 -23.65
CA GLY A 294 12.71 -3.99 -22.28
C GLY A 294 12.18 -2.86 -21.39
N LYS A 295 11.11 -2.16 -21.79
CA LYS A 295 10.53 -1.02 -21.04
C LYS A 295 9.69 -1.43 -19.83
N HIS A 296 9.36 -2.70 -19.72
CA HIS A 296 8.48 -3.27 -18.71
C HIS A 296 9.12 -4.53 -18.13
N LYS A 297 8.78 -4.85 -16.88
CA LYS A 297 9.18 -6.10 -16.24
C LYS A 297 8.00 -7.07 -16.28
N PHE A 298 8.21 -8.26 -16.83
CA PHE A 298 7.18 -9.28 -16.95
C PHE A 298 7.53 -10.55 -16.20
N ILE A 299 6.52 -11.19 -15.63
CA ILE A 299 6.53 -12.57 -15.18
C ILE A 299 5.42 -13.28 -15.96
N ILE A 300 5.76 -14.33 -16.70
CA ILE A 300 4.82 -15.07 -17.54
C ILE A 300 4.80 -16.51 -17.06
N ALA A 301 3.65 -17.00 -16.60
CA ALA A 301 3.47 -18.41 -16.28
C ALA A 301 2.81 -19.15 -17.45
N THR A 302 3.40 -20.26 -17.86
CA THR A 302 2.81 -21.15 -18.87
C THR A 302 3.03 -22.60 -18.50
N THR A 303 2.04 -23.44 -18.78
CA THR A 303 2.16 -24.89 -18.66
C THR A 303 3.07 -25.43 -19.77
N GLU A 304 3.89 -26.43 -19.43
CA GLU A 304 4.61 -27.19 -20.44
C GLU A 304 3.59 -28.01 -21.24
N TRP A 305 3.74 -27.96 -22.57
CA TRP A 305 3.09 -28.91 -23.46
C TRP A 305 3.74 -30.28 -23.26
N GLU A 306 2.96 -31.30 -22.92
CA GLU A 306 3.30 -32.68 -23.26
C GLU A 306 3.05 -32.90 -24.77
#